data_AF-A0A2B2CDF3-F1
#
_entry.id   AF-A0A2B2CDF3-F1
#
_cell.length_a   1.000
_cell.length_b   1.000
_cell.length_c   1.000
_cell.angle_alpha   90.00
_cell.angle_beta   90.00
_cell.angle_gamma   90.00
#
_symmetry.space_group_name_H-M   'P 1'
#
loop_
_entity.id
_entity.type
_entity.pdbx_description
1 polymer ?
#
loop_
_entity_poly.entity_id
_entity_poly.type
_entity_poly.pdbx_seq_one_letter_code
_entity_poly.pdbx_strand_id
1 'polypeptide(L)' 'MKYGIGDIVRFKYGRGQKDGLHEITEVYNDKVYQYAVTNDECNSEYYAKHDDLIFVCAYKDRKDI' A
#
# COMPACT_ATOMS: atom_id res chain seq x y z
N MET A 1 -2.95 -2.20 13.66
CA MET A 1 -4.00 -2.76 12.80
C MET A 1 -3.29 -3.24 11.54
N LYS A 2 -3.43 -4.48 11.08
CA LYS A 2 -2.78 -4.91 9.82
C LYS A 2 -3.62 -4.43 8.64
N TYR A 3 -2.98 -4.01 7.55
CA TYR A 3 -3.68 -3.67 6.32
C TYR A 3 -3.98 -4.94 5.50
N GLY A 4 -5.02 -4.90 4.68
CA GLY A 4 -5.45 -5.99 3.80
C GLY A 4 -5.17 -5.70 2.32
N ILE A 5 -5.25 -6.75 1.50
CA ILE A 5 -5.19 -6.63 0.04
C ILE A 5 -6.36 -5.76 -0.43
N GLY A 6 -6.09 -4.84 -1.35
CA GLY A 6 -7.04 -3.87 -1.89
C GLY A 6 -7.16 -2.56 -1.08
N ASP A 7 -6.57 -2.50 0.11
CA ASP A 7 -6.58 -1.27 0.93
C ASP A 7 -5.74 -0.19 0.27
N ILE A 8 -6.20 1.05 0.39
CA ILE A 8 -5.52 2.22 -0.14
C ILE A 8 -4.64 2.83 0.95
N VAL A 9 -3.38 3.06 0.61
CA VAL A 9 -2.33 3.58 1.48
C VAL A 9 -1.51 4.68 0.81
N ARG A 10 -0.73 5.42 1.60
CA ARG A 10 0.29 6.37 1.11
C ARG A 10 1.60 6.16 1.85
N PHE A 11 2.72 6.41 1.21
CA PHE A 11 4.01 6.40 1.89
C PHE A 11 4.19 7.64 2.78
N LYS A 12 4.65 7.46 4.02
CA LYS A 12 5.05 8.57 4.93
C LYS A 12 6.25 9.35 4.38
N TYR A 13 7.22 8.62 3.83
CA TYR A 13 8.52 9.14 3.40
C TYR A 13 8.86 8.64 1.99
N GLY A 14 9.60 9.45 1.22
CA GLY A 14 10.08 9.09 -0.12
C GLY A 14 10.02 10.24 -1.11
N ARG A 15 11.15 10.57 -1.76
CA ARG A 15 11.18 11.51 -2.90
C ARG A 15 10.61 10.79 -4.13
N GLY A 16 9.32 10.93 -4.38
CA GLY A 16 8.62 10.38 -5.55
C GLY A 16 7.41 9.49 -5.22
N GLN A 17 7.44 8.74 -4.12
CA GLN A 17 6.37 7.81 -3.72
C GLN A 17 5.36 8.43 -2.72
N LYS A 18 5.69 9.59 -2.14
CA LYS A 18 4.83 10.30 -1.19
C LYS A 18 3.57 10.86 -1.85
N ASP A 19 3.70 11.26 -3.11
CA ASP A 19 2.66 11.97 -3.86
C ASP A 19 1.84 10.97 -4.68
N GLY A 20 1.19 10.02 -4.00
CA GLY A 20 0.31 9.05 -4.67
C GLY A 20 -0.50 8.22 -3.68
N LEU A 21 -1.66 7.74 -4.14
CA LEU A 21 -2.38 6.64 -3.51
C LEU A 21 -1.82 5.34 -4.07
N HIS A 22 -1.62 4.37 -3.20
CA HIS A 22 -1.16 3.04 -3.57
C HIS A 22 -2.15 2.02 -3.03
N GLU A 23 -2.34 0.95 -3.77
CA GLU A 23 -3.13 -0.20 -3.35
C GLU A 23 -2.20 -1.30 -2.84
N ILE A 24 -2.60 -1.98 -1.76
CA ILE A 24 -1.91 -3.18 -1.29
C ILE A 24 -2.26 -4.37 -2.18
N THR A 25 -1.26 -4.98 -2.80
CA THR A 25 -1.44 -6.17 -3.66
C THR A 25 -1.13 -7.47 -2.92
N GLU A 26 -0.21 -7.43 -1.96
CA GLU A 26 0.19 -8.62 -1.19
C GLU A 26 0.54 -8.27 0.26
N VAL A 27 0.31 -9.22 1.18
CA VAL A 27 0.65 -9.11 2.60
C VAL A 27 1.60 -10.22 3.00
N TYR A 28 2.79 -9.86 3.46
CA TYR A 28 3.82 -10.80 3.91
C TYR A 28 3.89 -10.87 5.44
N ASN A 29 4.31 -12.03 5.96
CA ASN A 29 4.54 -12.25 7.39
C ASN A 29 6.02 -12.06 7.81
N ASP A 30 6.87 -11.57 6.91
CA ASP A 30 8.29 -11.36 7.18
C ASP A 30 8.56 -9.97 7.80
N LYS A 31 9.73 -9.79 8.42
CA LYS A 31 10.17 -8.54 9.06
C LYS A 31 10.82 -7.55 8.10
N VAL A 32 11.31 -8.03 6.95
CA VAL A 32 12.01 -7.18 5.97
C VAL A 32 11.02 -6.24 5.29
N TYR A 33 9.88 -6.77 4.86
CA TYR A 33 8.75 -6.07 4.25
C TYR A 33 7.47 -6.79 4.65
N GLN A 34 6.38 -6.03 4.76
CA GLN A 34 5.07 -6.54 5.19
C GLN A 34 4.01 -6.41 4.09
N TYR A 35 4.22 -5.51 3.13
CA TYR A 35 3.25 -5.22 2.08
C TYR A 35 3.96 -5.04 0.73
N ALA A 36 3.38 -5.59 -0.33
CA ALA A 36 3.58 -5.11 -1.69
C ALA A 36 2.48 -4.10 -2.01
N VAL A 37 2.86 -2.98 -2.61
CA VAL A 37 1.94 -1.91 -2.98
C VAL A 37 2.19 -1.41 -4.40
N THR A 38 1.13 -0.99 -5.08
CA THR A 38 1.22 -0.43 -6.44
C THR A 38 0.42 0.86 -6.58
N ASN A 39 0.84 1.77 -7.45
CA ASN A 39 0.05 2.94 -7.86
C ASN A 39 -0.46 2.85 -9.31
N ASP A 40 -0.08 1.82 -10.06
CA ASP A 40 -0.54 1.57 -11.42
C ASP A 40 -0.39 0.06 -11.68
N GLU A 41 -1.51 -0.62 -11.96
CA GLU A 41 -1.63 -2.09 -12.03
C GLU A 41 -0.61 -2.76 -12.98
N CYS A 42 0.05 -1.98 -13.84
CA CYS A 42 0.89 -2.50 -14.91
C CYS A 42 2.40 -2.57 -14.61
N ASN A 43 3.00 -1.74 -13.73
CA ASN A 43 4.49 -1.64 -13.72
C ASN A 43 5.20 -1.12 -12.46
N SER A 44 4.51 -0.83 -11.35
CA SER A 44 5.14 -0.18 -10.18
C SER A 44 4.84 -0.89 -8.86
N GLU A 45 5.46 -2.05 -8.64
CA GLU A 45 5.41 -2.73 -7.35
C GLU A 45 6.50 -2.22 -6.39
N TYR A 46 6.09 -1.85 -5.19
CA TYR A 46 6.97 -1.39 -4.11
C TYR A 46 6.78 -2.24 -2.86
N TYR A 47 7.87 -2.57 -2.17
CA TYR A 47 7.82 -3.28 -0.90
C TYR A 47 7.93 -2.29 0.27
N ALA A 48 7.03 -2.41 1.25
CA ALA A 48 6.91 -1.48 2.36
C ALA A 48 6.75 -2.19 3.71
N LYS A 49 7.24 -1.56 4.78
CA LYS A 49 6.88 -1.94 6.15
C LYS A 49 5.60 -1.22 6.55
N HIS A 50 4.93 -1.73 7.57
CA HIS A 50 3.72 -1.12 8.10
C HIS A 50 3.92 0.35 8.51
N ASP A 51 5.05 0.63 9.18
CA ASP A 51 5.31 1.95 9.72
C ASP A 51 5.62 3.01 8.65
N ASP A 52 5.99 2.56 7.45
CA ASP A 52 6.26 3.39 6.29
C ASP A 52 4.97 3.86 5.60
N LEU A 53 3.83 3.25 5.92
CA LEU A 53 2.55 3.45 5.24
C LEU A 53 1.52 4.14 6.14
N ILE A 54 0.74 5.02 5.53
CA ILE A 54 -0.42 5.68 6.12
C ILE A 54 -1.66 5.04 5.48
N PHE A 55 -2.54 4.50 6.30
CA PHE A 55 -3.85 4.03 5.87
C PHE A 55 -4.73 5.18 5.36
N VAL A 56 -5.38 4.99 4.21
CA VAL A 56 -6.30 5.97 3.63
C VAL A 56 -7.73 5.44 3.60
N CYS A 57 -7.94 4.27 3.00
CA CYS A 57 -9.28 3.73 2.78
C CYS A 57 -9.25 2.21 2.78
N ALA A 58 -10.27 1.58 3.37
CA ALA A 58 -10.44 0.14 3.29
C ALA A 58 -10.95 -0.25 1.91
N TYR A 59 -10.52 -1.40 1.40
CA TYR A 59 -11.02 -1.93 0.12
C TYR A 59 -12.56 -2.06 0.08
N LYS A 60 -13.20 -2.30 1.24
CA LYS A 60 -14.66 -2.46 1.35
C LYS A 60 -15.45 -1.16 1.17
N ASP A 61 -14.80 -0.02 1.35
CA ASP A 61 -15.43 1.30 1.29
C ASP A 61 -15.21 1.96 -0.09
N ARG A 62 -14.51 1.26 -1.00
CA ARG A 62 -14.32 1.65 -2.39
C ARG A 62 -15.63 1.58 -3.16
N LYS A 63 -15.92 2.60 -3.96
CA LYS A 63 -17.10 2.67 -4.83
C LYS A 63 -16.77 2.36 -6.30
N ASP A 64 -15.49 2.19 -6.57
CA ASP A 64 -14.88 1.87 -7.86
C ASP A 64 -14.74 0.35 -8.09
N ILE A 65 -15.17 -0.46 -7.11
CA ILE A 65 -15.35 -1.92 -7.18
C ILE A 65 -16.85 -2.21 -7.02
#